data_AF-A0A8J3I371-F1
#
_entry.id   AF-A0A8J3I371-F1
#
_cell.length_a   1.000
_cell.length_b   1.000
_cell.length_c   1.000
_cell.angle_alpha   90.00
_cell.angle_beta   90.00
_cell.angle_gamma   90.00
#
_symmetry.space_group_name_H-M   'P 1'
#
loop_
_entity.id
_entity.type
_entity.pdbx_description
1 polymer ?
#
loop_
_entity_poly.entity_id
_entity_poly.type
_entity_poly.pdbx_seq_one_letter_code
_entity_poly.pdbx_strand_id
1 'polypeptide(L)'
;MAFLIPADSTQLIRWVAPENGQHFHLPQLRTLLSCDIIEICQLPTPSLILVIDDEGKFAPRPRNERATRLVGFAPPSQIVTQMLALREAGVHLIWTGETLTDLTTEVDWIAGDALLCCSEEIR
;
A
#
# COMPACT_ATOMS: atom_id res chain seq x y z
N MET A 1 7.44 -17.63 -3.28
CA MET A 1 7.22 -17.38 -1.84
C MET A 1 6.94 -15.91 -1.59
N ALA A 2 6.34 -15.55 -0.45
CA ALA A 2 6.00 -14.17 -0.11
C ALA A 2 6.17 -13.87 1.39
N PHE A 3 6.28 -12.60 1.73
CA PHE A 3 6.16 -12.09 3.09
C PHE A 3 4.78 -11.50 3.31
N LEU A 4 4.03 -12.02 4.27
CA LEU A 4 2.84 -11.36 4.76
C LEU A 4 3.25 -10.27 5.76
N ILE A 5 2.77 -9.05 5.51
CA ILE A 5 2.95 -7.86 6.32
C ILE A 5 1.60 -7.56 7.00
N PRO A 6 1.42 -7.94 8.27
CA PRO A 6 0.18 -7.68 8.98
C PRO A 6 -0.07 -6.18 9.17
N ALA A 7 -1.33 -5.74 9.08
CA ALA A 7 -1.70 -4.38 9.48
C ALA A 7 -1.56 -4.18 10.99
N ASP A 8 -1.82 -5.23 11.77
CA ASP A 8 -1.55 -5.24 13.21
C ASP A 8 -0.03 -5.25 13.46
N SER A 9 0.48 -4.10 13.92
CA SER A 9 1.92 -3.93 14.20
C SER A 9 2.45 -4.80 15.34
N THR A 10 1.57 -5.38 16.17
CA THR A 10 1.97 -6.34 17.20
C THR A 10 2.30 -7.71 16.60
N GLN A 11 1.82 -8.01 15.40
CA GLN A 11 2.13 -9.23 14.68
C GLN A 11 3.42 -9.09 13.85
N LEU A 12 4.22 -10.16 13.90
CA LEU A 12 5.45 -10.27 13.12
C LEU A 12 5.15 -10.50 11.64
N ILE A 13 5.99 -9.92 10.79
CA ILE A 13 6.07 -10.27 9.37
C ILE A 13 6.46 -11.74 9.28
N ARG A 14 5.76 -12.50 8.44
CA ARG A 14 5.97 -13.95 8.31
C ARG A 14 6.04 -14.39 6.86
N TRP A 15 6.76 -15.47 6.64
CA TRP A 15 6.79 -16.14 5.34
C TRP A 15 5.49 -16.89 5.08
N VAL A 16 5.05 -16.86 3.82
CA VAL A 16 3.99 -17.70 3.29
C VAL A 16 4.43 -18.33 1.96
N ALA A 17 3.98 -19.55 1.70
CA ALA A 17 4.30 -20.30 0.50
C ALA A 17 3.03 -20.50 -0.35
N PRO A 18 3.16 -20.61 -1.69
CA PRO A 18 2.04 -20.95 -2.54
C PRO A 18 1.52 -22.36 -2.20
N GLU A 19 0.19 -22.53 -2.21
CA GLU A 19 -0.45 -23.80 -1.84
C GLU A 19 -0.08 -24.95 -2.80
N ASN A 20 0.16 -24.62 -4.08
CA ASN A 20 0.59 -25.56 -5.11
C ASN A 20 2.11 -25.78 -5.13
N GLY A 21 2.88 -25.11 -4.26
CA GLY A 21 4.34 -25.18 -4.22
C GLY A 21 5.09 -24.48 -5.36
N GLN A 22 4.39 -23.77 -6.26
CA GLN A 22 4.99 -23.10 -7.42
C GLN A 22 4.69 -21.60 -7.47
N HIS A 23 3.41 -21.22 -7.55
CA HIS A 23 2.98 -19.83 -7.74
C HIS A 23 1.73 -19.53 -6.95
N PHE A 24 1.60 -18.29 -6.47
CA PHE A 24 0.35 -17.80 -5.90
C PHE A 24 -0.64 -17.54 -7.04
N HIS A 25 -1.84 -18.10 -6.89
CA HIS A 25 -2.97 -17.80 -7.76
C HIS A 25 -3.95 -16.85 -7.06
N LEU A 26 -4.73 -16.15 -7.87
CA LEU A 26 -5.70 -15.15 -7.40
C LEU A 26 -6.59 -15.62 -6.23
N PRO A 27 -7.17 -16.85 -6.22
CA PRO A 27 -7.98 -17.29 -5.09
C PRO A 27 -7.19 -17.37 -3.77
N GLN A 28 -5.94 -17.86 -3.84
CA GLN A 28 -5.08 -17.94 -2.67
C GLN A 28 -4.70 -16.55 -2.16
N LEU A 29 -4.35 -15.61 -3.05
CA LEU A 29 -4.02 -14.23 -2.68
C LEU A 29 -5.18 -13.55 -1.95
N ARG A 30 -6.40 -13.71 -2.47
CA ARG A 30 -7.65 -13.24 -1.85
C ARG A 30 -7.88 -13.85 -0.48
N THR A 31 -7.68 -15.16 -0.32
CA THR A 31 -7.78 -15.82 0.98
C THR A 31 -6.74 -15.29 1.97
N LEU A 32 -5.49 -15.12 1.55
CA LEU A 32 -4.41 -14.63 2.40
C LEU A 32 -4.66 -13.20 2.91
N LEU A 33 -5.23 -12.34 2.06
CA LEU A 33 -5.57 -10.96 2.40
C LEU A 33 -6.98 -10.81 2.99
N SER A 34 -7.78 -11.88 2.95
CA SER A 34 -9.19 -11.91 3.32
C SER A 34 -10.02 -10.85 2.58
N CYS A 35 -9.83 -10.70 1.27
CA CYS A 35 -10.53 -9.73 0.41
C CYS A 35 -10.99 -10.35 -0.92
N ASP A 36 -11.88 -9.67 -1.64
CA ASP A 36 -12.37 -10.06 -2.96
C ASP A 36 -11.62 -9.38 -4.10
N ILE A 37 -11.10 -8.17 -3.90
CA ILE A 37 -10.38 -7.41 -4.91
C ILE A 37 -8.96 -7.12 -4.42
N ILE A 38 -7.98 -7.41 -5.29
CA ILE A 38 -6.57 -7.12 -5.02
C ILE A 38 -6.06 -6.09 -6.02
N GLU A 39 -5.12 -5.26 -5.56
CA GLU A 39 -4.29 -4.42 -6.41
C GLU A 39 -2.83 -4.91 -6.32
N ILE A 40 -2.07 -4.79 -7.42
CA ILE A 40 -0.63 -5.06 -7.47
C ILE A 40 0.12 -3.75 -7.65
N CYS A 41 0.83 -3.30 -6.62
CA CYS A 41 1.70 -2.14 -6.68
C CYS A 41 3.12 -2.58 -7.03
N GLN A 42 3.72 -1.98 -8.06
CA GLN A 42 5.15 -2.16 -8.33
C GLN A 42 5.99 -1.33 -7.36
N LEU A 43 7.06 -1.94 -6.84
CA LEU A 43 7.98 -1.26 -5.94
C LEU A 43 9.18 -0.70 -6.72
N PRO A 44 9.93 0.28 -6.15
CA PRO A 44 11.14 0.82 -6.77
C PRO A 44 12.22 -0.25 -7.04
N THR A 45 12.27 -1.29 -6.21
CA THR A 45 13.14 -2.44 -6.44
C THR A 45 12.58 -3.27 -7.59
N PRO A 46 13.34 -3.45 -8.69
CA PRO A 46 12.91 -4.27 -9.81
C PRO A 46 12.51 -5.68 -9.34
N SER A 47 11.49 -6.23 -9.99
CA SER A 47 10.87 -7.53 -9.70
C SER A 47 10.12 -7.66 -8.37
N LEU A 48 10.19 -6.71 -7.45
CA LEU A 48 9.36 -6.73 -6.24
C LEU A 48 8.02 -6.04 -6.46
N ILE A 49 6.97 -6.69 -5.97
CA ILE A 49 5.61 -6.18 -5.98
C ILE A 49 4.99 -6.31 -4.60
N LEU A 50 3.99 -5.46 -4.36
CA LEU A 50 3.13 -5.53 -3.20
C LEU A 50 1.71 -5.84 -3.66
N VAL A 51 1.14 -6.92 -3.14
CA VAL A 51 -0.27 -7.27 -3.35
C VAL A 51 -1.05 -6.78 -2.14
N ILE A 52 -2.10 -6.00 -2.39
CA ILE A 52 -2.87 -5.33 -1.35
C ILE A 52 -4.38 -5.57 -1.53
N ASP A 53 -5.11 -5.41 -0.44
CA ASP A 53 -6.57 -5.34 -0.43
C ASP A 53 -7.01 -3.96 -1.00
N ASP A 54 -7.54 -3.96 -2.23
CA ASP A 54 -7.97 -2.75 -2.95
C ASP A 54 -9.27 -2.17 -2.37
N GLU A 55 -10.13 -3.05 -1.85
CA GLU A 55 -11.41 -2.65 -1.24
C GLU A 55 -11.26 -2.26 0.24
N GLY A 56 -10.11 -2.54 0.84
CA GLY A 56 -9.89 -2.40 2.28
C GLY A 56 -10.09 -0.98 2.81
N LYS A 57 -9.88 0.06 1.97
CA LYS A 57 -10.17 1.47 2.33
C LYS A 57 -11.67 1.74 2.54
N PHE A 58 -12.55 0.93 1.95
CA PHE A 58 -14.01 1.04 2.07
C PHE A 58 -14.59 0.17 3.21
N ALA A 59 -13.74 -0.59 3.90
CA ALA A 59 -14.09 -1.46 5.01
C ALA A 59 -13.44 -0.96 6.32
N PRO A 60 -13.90 -1.39 7.50
CA PRO A 60 -13.29 -1.04 8.79
C PRO A 60 -11.98 -1.81 9.03
N ARG A 61 -11.03 -1.69 8.10
CA ARG A 61 -9.70 -2.31 8.16
C ARG A 61 -8.71 -1.36 8.83
N PRO A 62 -7.76 -1.90 9.64
CA PRO A 62 -6.66 -1.10 10.16
C PRO A 62 -5.74 -0.61 9.04
N ARG A 63 -5.10 0.55 9.26
CA ARG A 63 -4.07 1.09 8.37
C ARG A 63 -2.78 0.28 8.48
N ASN A 64 -2.18 -0.06 7.35
CA ASN A 64 -0.90 -0.78 7.29
C ASN A 64 0.24 0.18 6.96
N GLU A 65 0.75 0.85 8.00
CA GLU A 65 1.86 1.80 7.91
C GLU A 65 3.13 1.18 7.31
N ARG A 66 3.40 -0.11 7.63
CA ARG A 66 4.57 -0.83 7.10
C ARG A 66 4.47 -0.99 5.59
N ALA A 67 3.33 -1.47 5.11
CA ALA A 67 3.06 -1.66 3.68
C ALA A 67 3.03 -0.31 2.94
N THR A 68 2.38 0.70 3.51
CA THR A 68 2.22 2.05 2.94
C THR A 68 3.58 2.71 2.65
N ARG A 69 4.57 2.53 3.53
CA ARG A 69 5.93 3.05 3.32
C ARG A 69 6.65 2.38 2.15
N LEU A 70 6.35 1.11 1.85
CA LEU A 70 7.04 0.37 0.78
C LEU A 70 6.69 0.92 -0.61
N VAL A 71 5.44 1.35 -0.81
CA VAL A 71 4.95 1.88 -2.09
C VAL A 71 5.32 3.36 -2.32
N GLY A 72 6.07 3.97 -1.40
CA GLY A 72 6.65 5.29 -1.60
C GLY A 72 5.63 6.42 -1.75
N PHE A 73 4.40 6.24 -1.24
CA PHE A 73 3.41 7.31 -1.22
C PHE A 73 3.97 8.54 -0.51
N ALA A 74 3.77 9.71 -1.15
CA ALA A 74 4.34 10.95 -0.66
C ALA A 74 3.71 11.31 0.70
N PRO A 75 4.50 11.45 1.77
CA PRO A 75 3.95 11.88 3.05
C PRO A 75 3.35 13.29 2.92
N PRO A 76 2.33 13.64 3.73
CA PRO A 76 1.69 14.96 3.68
C PRO A 76 2.69 16.12 3.74
N SER A 77 3.78 15.96 4.50
CA SER A 77 4.85 16.96 4.61
C SER A 77 5.53 17.26 3.28
N GLN A 78 5.78 16.23 2.45
CA GLN A 78 6.39 16.40 1.14
C GLN A 78 5.44 17.15 0.20
N ILE A 79 4.14 16.83 0.24
CA ILE A 79 3.11 17.51 -0.55
C ILE A 79 3.04 18.99 -0.14
N VAL A 80 3.01 19.28 1.16
CA VAL A 80 3.01 20.66 1.68
C VAL A 80 4.25 21.44 1.23
N THR A 81 5.45 20.85 1.34
CA THR A 81 6.69 21.52 0.88
C THR A 81 6.64 21.83 -0.62
N GLN A 82 6.16 20.90 -1.45
CA GLN A 82 6.02 21.12 -2.89
C GLN A 82 4.97 22.21 -3.21
N MET A 83 3.84 22.22 -2.50
CA MET A 83 2.81 23.24 -2.68
C MET A 83 3.32 24.65 -2.34
N LEU A 84 4.11 24.79 -1.27
CA LEU A 84 4.75 26.06 -0.91
C LEU A 84 5.72 26.53 -1.99
N ALA A 85 6.58 25.65 -2.50
CA ALA A 85 7.53 25.99 -3.55
C ALA A 85 6.85 26.42 -4.87
N LEU A 86 5.76 25.73 -5.25
CA LEU A 86 4.97 26.08 -6.44
C LEU A 86 4.29 27.44 -6.28
N ARG A 87 3.77 27.73 -5.07
CA ARG A 87 3.21 29.05 -4.76
C ARG A 87 4.26 30.15 -4.85
N GLU A 88 5.47 29.93 -4.32
CA GLU A 88 6.59 30.88 -4.44
C GLU A 88 7.00 31.12 -5.90
N ALA A 89 6.91 30.09 -6.75
CA ALA A 89 7.13 30.19 -8.18
C ALA A 89 5.99 30.88 -8.96
N GLY A 90 4.95 31.37 -8.26
CA GLY A 90 3.79 32.03 -8.88
C GLY A 90 2.78 31.07 -9.53
N VAL A 91 2.87 29.76 -9.25
CA VAL A 91 1.90 28.78 -9.72
C VAL A 91 0.70 28.77 -8.78
N HIS A 92 -0.49 29.02 -9.32
CA HIS A 92 -1.74 28.92 -8.59
C HIS A 92 -2.23 27.46 -8.60
N LEU A 93 -2.16 26.81 -7.45
CA LEU A 93 -2.62 25.44 -7.26
C LEU A 93 -4.07 25.44 -6.76
N ILE A 94 -4.93 24.63 -7.38
CA ILE A 94 -6.27 24.34 -6.88
C ILE A 94 -6.21 22.99 -6.19
N TRP A 95 -6.45 22.98 -4.88
CA TRP A 95 -6.57 21.76 -4.08
C TRP A 95 -8.04 21.40 -3.91
N THR A 96 -8.38 20.15 -4.17
CA THR A 96 -9.72 19.60 -3.94
C THR A 96 -9.61 18.49 -2.91
N GLY A 97 -10.01 18.77 -1.66
CA GLY A 97 -9.90 17.85 -0.54
C GLY A 97 -9.96 18.60 0.79
N GLU A 98 -9.83 17.88 1.91
CA GLU A 98 -9.67 18.51 3.22
C GLU A 98 -8.37 19.32 3.27
N THR A 99 -8.36 20.38 4.09
CA THR A 99 -7.16 21.20 4.26
C THR A 99 -6.03 20.33 4.82
N LEU A 100 -4.84 20.40 4.21
CA LEU A 100 -3.59 19.79 4.71
C LEU A 100 -3.15 20.49 6.02
N THR A 101 -3.88 20.26 7.11
CA THR A 101 -3.63 20.91 8.42
C THR A 101 -2.94 19.99 9.42
N ASP A 102 -2.98 18.68 9.20
CA ASP A 102 -2.35 17.67 10.05
C ASP A 102 -2.13 16.36 9.26
N LEU A 103 -1.48 15.38 9.89
CA LEU A 103 -1.23 14.05 9.32
C LEU A 103 -2.52 13.21 9.11
N THR A 104 -3.71 13.78 9.31
CA THR A 104 -5.00 13.08 9.14
C THR A 104 -5.61 13.27 7.75
N THR A 105 -5.10 14.24 6.97
CA THR A 105 -5.53 14.48 5.59
C THR A 105 -5.38 13.23 4.73
N GLU A 106 -6.34 13.02 3.82
CA GLU A 106 -6.36 11.91 2.88
C GLU A 106 -5.01 11.81 2.13
N VAL A 107 -4.26 10.78 2.46
CA VAL A 107 -3.10 10.31 1.72
C VAL A 107 -3.39 8.90 1.27
N ASP A 108 -2.78 8.47 0.17
CA ASP A 108 -2.84 7.07 -0.18
C ASP A 108 -2.21 6.21 0.93
N TRP A 109 -2.99 5.26 1.45
CA TRP A 109 -2.59 4.32 2.49
C TRP A 109 -3.06 2.92 2.12
N ILE A 110 -2.37 1.90 2.61
CA ILE A 110 -2.75 0.49 2.40
C ILE A 110 -3.57 0.02 3.59
N ALA A 111 -4.74 -0.54 3.31
CA ALA A 111 -5.66 -1.09 4.29
C ALA A 111 -5.48 -2.60 4.46
N GLY A 112 -5.54 -3.08 5.70
CA GLY A 112 -5.41 -4.51 5.97
C GLY A 112 -4.01 -5.07 5.70
N ASP A 113 -3.91 -6.39 5.71
CA ASP A 113 -2.65 -7.09 5.48
C ASP A 113 -2.17 -6.89 4.03
N ALA A 114 -0.87 -7.06 3.79
CA ALA A 114 -0.29 -6.99 2.46
C ALA A 114 0.70 -8.14 2.22
N LEU A 115 0.93 -8.49 0.96
CA LEU A 115 1.91 -9.50 0.56
C LEU A 115 3.03 -8.86 -0.25
N LEU A 116 4.26 -8.99 0.21
CA LEU A 116 5.46 -8.63 -0.53
C LEU A 116 6.06 -9.88 -1.18
N CYS A 117 6.18 -9.89 -2.50
CA CYS A 117 6.76 -11.00 -3.24
C CYS A 117 7.44 -10.53 -4.53
N CYS A 118 8.15 -11.45 -5.18
CA CYS A 118 8.63 -11.21 -6.52
C CYS A 118 7.50 -11.39 -7.54
N SER A 119 7.52 -10.62 -8.63
CA SER A 119 6.47 -10.65 -9.67
C SER A 119 6.29 -12.01 -10.32
N GLU A 120 7.37 -12.79 -10.45
CA GLU A 120 7.38 -14.14 -11.02
C GLU A 120 6.68 -15.18 -10.13
N GLU A 121 6.39 -14.82 -8.88
CA GLU A 121 5.70 -15.69 -7.91
C GLU A 121 4.18 -15.70 -8.10
N ILE A 122 3.62 -14.85 -8.98
CA ILE A 122 2.18 -14.74 -9.24
C ILE A 122 1.82 -15.25 -10.65
N ARG A 123 0.70 -15.97 -10.76
CA ARG A 123 0.15 -16.51 -12.02
C ARG A 123 -1.36 -16.37 -12.12
#